data_AF-A0A949YLG2-F1
#
_entry.id   AF-A0A949YLG2-F1
#
_cell.length_a   1.000
_cell.length_b   1.000
_cell.length_c   1.000
_cell.angle_alpha   90.00
_cell.angle_beta   90.00
_cell.angle_gamma   90.00
#
_symmetry.space_group_name_H-M   'P 1'
#
loop_
_entity.id
_entity.type
_entity.pdbx_description
1 polymer ?
#
loop_
_entity_poly.entity_id
_entity_poly.type
_entity_poly.pdbx_seq_one_letter_code
_entity_poly.pdbx_strand_id
1 'polypeptide(L)'
;MIDSSTENSSREGEAAVAAGHHRGLIPVPEFDENRLQYQFDAAPELTARADRRNTRSKMLAGIRGLKHAIRGDSSFFAHGYRGTLIAITAALLGVNQWGWCLLVIAACLVLIAELAHSAVDTLARAIGDPEKPRLRMAREIAAACLLVAAFGSGSVTAIVLSWKLAELLGWVR
;
A
#
# COMPACT_ATOMS: atom_id res chain seq x y z
N MET A 1 -53.65 12.61 59.01
CA MET A 1 -53.15 13.52 57.98
C MET A 1 -51.82 12.94 57.51
N ILE A 2 -51.88 11.99 56.58
CA ILE A 2 -50.73 11.21 56.09
C ILE A 2 -50.52 11.58 54.62
N ASP A 3 -49.24 11.72 54.31
CA ASP A 3 -48.55 12.42 53.24
C ASP A 3 -48.81 11.86 51.82
N SER A 4 -49.36 12.70 50.93
CA SER A 4 -49.59 12.42 49.51
C SER A 4 -48.33 12.60 48.63
N SER A 5 -47.17 12.88 49.23
CA SER A 5 -45.92 13.15 48.49
C SER A 5 -45.10 11.88 48.21
N THR A 6 -45.43 10.76 48.85
CA THR A 6 -44.68 9.49 48.71
C THR A 6 -45.14 8.64 47.51
N GLU A 7 -46.33 8.86 46.97
CA GLU A 7 -46.81 8.14 45.77
C GLU A 7 -46.28 8.69 44.45
N ASN A 8 -45.81 9.95 44.39
CA ASN A 8 -45.29 10.53 43.16
C ASN A 8 -43.82 10.14 42.87
N SER A 9 -43.01 9.93 43.91
CA SER A 9 -41.61 9.52 43.76
C SER A 9 -41.47 8.09 43.22
N SER A 10 -42.45 7.22 43.46
CA SER A 10 -42.45 5.84 42.97
C SER A 10 -42.83 5.76 41.49
N ARG A 11 -43.64 6.69 40.98
CA ARG A 11 -44.05 6.76 39.57
C ARG A 11 -42.97 7.35 38.66
N GLU A 12 -42.15 8.26 39.17
CA GLU A 12 -41.03 8.83 38.41
C GLU A 12 -39.86 7.82 38.26
N GLY A 13 -39.66 6.94 39.25
CA GLY A 13 -38.68 5.86 39.18
C GLY A 13 -39.08 4.74 38.21
N GLU A 14 -40.37 4.48 38.03
CA GLU A 14 -40.88 3.43 37.13
C GLU A 14 -40.96 3.89 35.67
N ALA A 15 -41.17 5.20 35.42
CA ALA A 15 -41.10 5.79 34.09
C ALA A 15 -39.67 5.86 33.52
N ALA A 16 -38.64 5.89 34.38
CA ALA A 16 -37.24 5.91 33.96
C ALA A 16 -36.67 4.53 33.59
N VAL A 17 -37.29 3.44 34.05
CA VAL A 17 -36.80 2.05 33.83
C VAL A 17 -37.44 1.37 32.61
N ALA A 18 -38.54 1.93 32.07
CA ALA A 18 -39.18 1.44 30.84
C ALA A 18 -38.59 2.02 29.54
N ALA A 19 -37.51 2.80 29.60
CA ALA A 19 -36.72 3.19 28.43
C ALA A 19 -35.58 2.19 28.19
N GLY A 20 -35.93 0.90 28.19
CA GLY A 20 -35.09 -0.11 27.58
C GLY A 20 -34.86 0.32 26.14
N HIS A 21 -33.61 0.60 25.78
CA HIS A 21 -33.19 0.73 24.40
C HIS A 21 -33.51 -0.60 23.70
N HIS A 22 -34.75 -0.73 23.22
CA HIS A 22 -35.09 -1.64 22.16
C HIS A 22 -34.12 -1.27 21.06
N ARG A 23 -33.09 -2.11 20.87
CA ARG A 23 -32.24 -2.07 19.68
C ARG A 23 -33.22 -2.03 18.53
N GLY A 24 -33.40 -0.85 17.94
CA GLY A 24 -34.21 -0.69 16.75
C GLY A 24 -33.68 -1.73 15.79
N LEU A 25 -34.49 -2.76 15.54
CA LEU A 25 -34.21 -3.70 14.48
C LEU A 25 -34.05 -2.82 13.26
N ILE A 26 -32.82 -2.72 12.76
CA ILE A 26 -32.56 -2.05 11.49
C ILE A 26 -33.57 -2.70 10.53
N PRO A 27 -34.43 -1.94 9.85
CA PRO A 27 -35.33 -2.51 8.86
C PRO A 27 -34.42 -3.21 7.85
N VAL A 28 -34.35 -4.53 7.93
CA VAL A 28 -33.55 -5.30 6.99
C VAL A 28 -34.33 -5.16 5.69
N PRO A 29 -33.77 -4.53 4.65
CA PRO A 29 -34.42 -4.50 3.35
C PRO A 29 -34.73 -5.96 3.01
N GLU A 30 -35.97 -6.24 2.59
CA GLU A 30 -36.32 -7.61 2.19
C GLU A 30 -35.27 -8.10 1.19
N PHE A 31 -34.69 -9.25 1.51
CA PHE A 31 -33.65 -9.86 0.71
C PHE A 31 -34.30 -10.36 -0.59
N ASP A 32 -34.36 -9.48 -1.58
CA ASP A 32 -34.91 -9.80 -2.89
C ASP A 32 -33.86 -10.59 -3.69
N GLU A 33 -33.98 -11.91 -3.60
CA GLU A 33 -33.16 -12.87 -4.34
C GLU A 33 -33.16 -12.57 -5.84
N ASN A 34 -34.30 -12.12 -6.39
CA ASN A 34 -34.43 -11.80 -7.81
C ASN A 34 -33.62 -10.55 -8.18
N ARG A 35 -33.58 -9.53 -7.31
CA ARG A 35 -32.78 -8.32 -7.51
C ARG A 35 -31.28 -8.62 -7.46
N LEU A 36 -30.86 -9.51 -6.56
CA LEU A 36 -29.47 -9.99 -6.50
C LEU A 36 -29.12 -10.82 -7.73
N GLN A 37 -29.97 -11.76 -8.13
CA GLN A 37 -29.79 -12.54 -9.37
C GLN A 37 -29.66 -11.62 -10.59
N TYR A 38 -30.49 -10.58 -10.70
CA TYR A 38 -30.40 -9.60 -11.77
C TYR A 38 -29.08 -8.81 -11.75
N GLN A 39 -28.54 -8.49 -10.57
CA GLN A 39 -27.22 -7.84 -10.44
C GLN A 39 -26.07 -8.77 -10.82
N PHE A 40 -26.17 -10.08 -10.51
CA PHE A 40 -25.16 -11.07 -10.90
C PHE A 40 -25.22 -11.40 -12.40
N ASP A 41 -26.43 -11.50 -12.98
CA ASP A 41 -26.64 -11.71 -14.41
C ASP A 41 -26.38 -10.46 -15.25
N ALA A 42 -26.40 -9.26 -14.66
CA ALA A 42 -25.93 -8.01 -15.26
C ALA A 42 -24.42 -7.75 -15.05
N ALA A 43 -23.75 -8.50 -14.17
CA ALA A 43 -22.30 -8.45 -13.97
C ALA A 43 -21.41 -9.33 -14.90
N PRO A 44 -21.88 -10.02 -15.97
CA PRO A 44 -20.96 -10.78 -16.84
C PRO A 44 -20.07 -9.85 -17.68
N GLU A 45 -20.44 -8.58 -17.87
CA GLU A 45 -19.61 -7.58 -18.56
C GLU A 45 -18.33 -7.21 -17.79
N LEU A 46 -18.34 -7.27 -16.45
CA LEU A 46 -17.20 -6.85 -15.63
C LEU A 46 -16.15 -7.95 -15.42
N THR A 47 -16.57 -9.21 -15.41
CA THR A 47 -15.65 -10.37 -15.26
C THR A 47 -15.16 -10.91 -16.61
N ALA A 48 -15.93 -10.76 -17.70
CA ALA A 48 -15.54 -11.22 -19.03
C ALA A 48 -14.54 -10.29 -19.76
N ARG A 49 -14.32 -9.06 -19.29
CA ARG A 49 -13.26 -8.15 -19.79
C ARG A 49 -11.89 -8.39 -19.16
N ALA A 50 -11.65 -9.56 -18.57
CA ALA A 50 -10.30 -10.12 -18.50
C ALA A 50 -9.85 -10.51 -19.92
N ASP A 51 -9.69 -9.47 -20.77
CA ASP A 51 -9.27 -9.56 -22.15
C ASP A 51 -8.07 -10.50 -22.21
N ARG A 52 -8.14 -11.45 -23.15
CA ARG A 52 -7.09 -12.41 -23.49
C ARG A 52 -5.96 -11.66 -24.18
N ARG A 53 -5.42 -10.66 -23.49
CA ARG A 53 -4.39 -9.75 -23.96
C ARG A 53 -3.17 -10.59 -24.29
N ASN A 54 -2.75 -10.48 -25.54
CA ASN A 54 -1.44 -10.95 -26.00
C ASN A 54 -0.35 -10.47 -25.01
N THR A 55 0.70 -11.26 -24.79
CA THR A 55 1.85 -10.94 -23.94
C THR A 55 2.38 -9.53 -24.20
N ARG A 56 2.36 -9.08 -25.47
CA ARG A 56 2.71 -7.70 -25.86
C ARG A 56 1.81 -6.65 -25.21
N SER A 57 0.50 -6.87 -25.17
CA SER A 57 -0.45 -5.94 -24.55
C SER A 57 -0.30 -5.89 -23.02
N LYS A 58 0.09 -7.00 -22.37
CA LYS A 58 0.44 -7.04 -20.93
C LYS A 58 1.73 -6.25 -20.67
N MET A 59 2.74 -6.43 -21.51
CA MET A 59 4.01 -5.69 -21.42
C MET A 59 3.82 -4.19 -21.64
N LEU A 60 3.02 -3.80 -22.65
CA LEU A 60 2.66 -2.40 -22.88
C LEU A 60 1.85 -1.82 -21.70
N ALA A 61 0.99 -2.61 -21.06
CA ALA A 61 0.30 -2.19 -19.84
C ALA A 61 1.30 -1.96 -18.69
N GLY A 62 2.28 -2.85 -18.51
CA GLY A 62 3.37 -2.66 -17.54
C GLY A 62 4.19 -1.40 -17.81
N ILE A 63 4.56 -1.14 -19.06
CA ILE A 63 5.32 0.07 -19.47
C ILE A 63 4.49 1.34 -19.21
N ARG A 64 3.19 1.32 -19.51
CA ARG A 64 2.30 2.46 -19.21
C ARG A 64 2.16 2.70 -17.70
N GLY A 65 2.10 1.63 -16.90
CA GLY A 65 2.09 1.69 -15.44
C GLY A 65 3.39 2.29 -14.89
N LEU A 66 4.54 1.81 -15.37
CA LEU A 66 5.86 2.36 -15.03
C LEU A 66 5.94 3.86 -15.38
N LYS A 67 5.47 4.25 -16.57
CA LYS A 67 5.45 5.66 -16.98
C LYS A 67 4.57 6.53 -16.09
N HIS A 68 3.45 6.01 -15.58
CA HIS A 68 2.61 6.73 -14.61
C HIS A 68 3.34 6.92 -13.29
N ALA A 69 3.97 5.88 -12.76
CA ALA A 69 4.75 5.97 -11.52
C ALA A 69 5.90 6.98 -11.64
N ILE A 70 6.64 6.98 -12.76
CA ILE A 70 7.74 7.93 -13.00
C ILE A 70 7.28 9.39 -13.07
N ARG A 71 6.06 9.64 -13.57
CA ARG A 71 5.52 11.01 -13.71
C ARG A 71 4.77 11.51 -12.48
N GLY A 72 4.32 10.60 -11.62
CA GLY A 72 3.58 10.94 -10.40
C GLY A 72 4.48 11.47 -9.28
N ASP A 73 5.68 10.89 -9.11
CA ASP A 73 6.48 11.11 -7.90
C ASP A 73 7.93 11.57 -8.18
N SER A 74 8.34 12.66 -7.50
CA SER A 74 9.73 13.17 -7.48
C SER A 74 10.73 12.16 -6.91
N SER A 75 10.26 11.22 -6.10
CA SER A 75 11.08 10.22 -5.41
C SER A 75 11.71 9.20 -6.37
N PHE A 76 11.09 8.97 -7.53
CA PHE A 76 11.67 8.11 -8.58
C PHE A 76 12.96 8.70 -9.17
N PHE A 77 13.01 10.02 -9.36
CA PHE A 77 14.22 10.71 -9.81
C PHE A 77 15.33 10.66 -8.75
N ALA A 78 14.98 10.78 -7.46
CA ALA A 78 15.95 10.66 -6.38
C ALA A 78 16.58 9.27 -6.32
N HIS A 79 15.80 8.20 -6.55
CA HIS A 79 16.33 6.84 -6.62
C HIS A 79 17.13 6.57 -7.89
N GLY A 80 16.71 7.09 -9.03
CA GLY A 80 17.49 7.04 -10.27
C GLY A 80 18.87 7.69 -10.11
N TYR A 81 18.91 8.88 -9.53
CA TYR A 81 20.17 9.61 -9.26
C TYR A 81 21.10 8.83 -8.32
N ARG A 82 20.58 8.31 -7.20
CA ARG A 82 21.37 7.49 -6.26
C ARG A 82 21.90 6.22 -6.92
N GLY A 83 21.05 5.54 -7.70
CA GLY A 83 21.44 4.36 -8.47
C GLY A 83 22.56 4.64 -9.46
N THR A 84 22.50 5.78 -10.18
CA THR A 84 23.56 6.21 -11.10
C THR A 84 24.87 6.48 -10.37
N LEU A 85 24.85 7.18 -9.22
CA LEU A 85 26.05 7.42 -8.42
C LEU A 85 26.70 6.11 -7.92
N ILE A 86 25.86 5.16 -7.46
CA ILE A 86 26.34 3.84 -7.02
C ILE A 86 26.98 3.10 -8.19
N ALA A 87 26.35 3.10 -9.37
CA ALA A 87 26.89 2.44 -10.55
C ALA A 87 28.23 3.04 -11.00
N ILE A 88 28.36 4.37 -11.00
CA ILE A 88 29.63 5.05 -11.31
C ILE A 88 30.70 4.64 -10.30
N THR A 89 30.39 4.69 -9.00
CA THR A 89 31.31 4.29 -7.94
C THR A 89 31.75 2.83 -8.09
N ALA A 90 30.80 1.92 -8.35
CA ALA A 90 31.08 0.50 -8.56
C ALA A 90 31.97 0.25 -9.79
N ALA A 91 31.76 1.01 -10.88
CA ALA A 91 32.58 0.93 -12.08
C ALA A 91 34.01 1.43 -11.81
N LEU A 92 34.15 2.55 -11.10
CA LEU A 92 35.47 3.11 -10.72
C LEU A 92 36.25 2.18 -9.78
N LEU A 93 35.57 1.47 -8.88
CA LEU A 93 36.19 0.51 -7.96
C LEU A 93 36.50 -0.85 -8.62
N GLY A 94 36.10 -1.09 -9.87
CA GLY A 94 36.33 -2.36 -10.54
C GLY A 94 35.59 -3.54 -9.88
N VAL A 95 34.35 -3.32 -9.42
CA VAL A 95 33.53 -4.37 -8.79
C VAL A 95 33.34 -5.55 -9.76
N ASN A 96 33.43 -6.78 -9.23
CA ASN A 96 33.29 -8.01 -10.01
C ASN A 96 31.85 -8.27 -10.47
N GLN A 97 31.65 -9.26 -11.34
CA GLN A 97 30.34 -9.60 -11.91
C GLN A 97 29.29 -9.92 -10.82
N TRP A 98 29.70 -10.60 -9.74
CA TRP A 98 28.81 -10.93 -8.63
C TRP A 98 28.36 -9.71 -7.85
N GLY A 99 29.24 -8.75 -7.60
CA GLY A 99 28.90 -7.48 -6.96
C GLY A 99 27.92 -6.66 -7.82
N TRP A 100 28.12 -6.64 -9.13
CA TRP A 100 27.15 -6.04 -10.06
C TRP A 100 25.78 -6.72 -10.00
N CYS A 101 25.72 -8.05 -9.97
CA CYS A 101 24.45 -8.77 -9.80
C CYS A 101 23.73 -8.36 -8.51
N LEU A 102 24.45 -8.27 -7.39
CA LEU A 102 23.88 -7.85 -6.10
C LEU A 102 23.37 -6.41 -6.14
N LEU A 103 24.14 -5.49 -6.72
CA LEU A 103 23.74 -4.09 -6.89
C LEU A 103 22.49 -3.95 -7.77
N VAL A 104 22.41 -4.72 -8.86
CA VAL A 104 21.23 -4.73 -9.74
C VAL A 104 20.00 -5.27 -9.01
N ILE A 105 20.13 -6.37 -8.28
CA ILE A 105 19.03 -6.94 -7.47
C ILE A 105 18.57 -5.95 -6.41
N ALA A 106 19.52 -5.32 -5.70
CA ALA A 106 19.25 -4.30 -4.69
C ALA A 106 18.52 -3.08 -5.27
N ALA A 107 18.91 -2.63 -6.46
CA ALA A 107 18.22 -1.55 -7.17
C ALA A 107 16.80 -1.95 -7.60
N CYS A 108 16.63 -3.15 -8.15
CA CYS A 108 15.32 -3.68 -8.53
C CYS A 108 14.37 -3.78 -7.34
N LEU A 109 14.84 -4.21 -6.17
CA LEU A 109 14.03 -4.32 -4.95
C LEU A 109 13.47 -2.96 -4.54
N VAL A 110 14.28 -1.91 -4.59
CA VAL A 110 13.86 -0.54 -4.26
C VAL A 110 12.86 -0.01 -5.28
N LEU A 111 13.10 -0.25 -6.57
CA LEU A 111 12.14 0.13 -7.62
C LEU A 111 10.79 -0.57 -7.45
N ILE A 112 10.77 -1.85 -7.09
CA ILE A 112 9.53 -2.58 -6.81
C ILE A 112 8.79 -1.95 -5.62
N ALA A 113 9.51 -1.59 -4.55
CA ALA A 113 8.91 -0.96 -3.39
C ALA A 113 8.33 0.43 -3.70
N GLU A 114 9.04 1.24 -4.51
CA GLU A 114 8.58 2.55 -4.97
C GLU A 114 7.30 2.44 -5.84
N LEU A 115 7.26 1.46 -6.74
CA LEU A 115 6.10 1.18 -7.58
C LEU A 115 4.91 0.73 -6.72
N ALA A 116 5.14 -0.11 -5.72
CA ALA A 116 4.10 -0.52 -4.77
C ALA A 116 3.56 0.67 -3.97
N HIS A 117 4.44 1.55 -3.49
CA HIS A 117 4.07 2.79 -2.81
C HIS A 117 3.21 3.69 -3.69
N SER A 118 3.66 3.95 -4.93
CA SER A 118 2.94 4.76 -5.92
C SER A 118 1.56 4.17 -6.24
N ALA A 119 1.47 2.83 -6.35
CA ALA A 119 0.22 2.14 -6.62
C ALA A 119 -0.79 2.29 -5.47
N VAL A 120 -0.33 2.17 -4.22
CA VAL A 120 -1.16 2.38 -3.03
C VAL A 120 -1.60 3.84 -2.93
N ASP A 121 -0.71 4.80 -3.17
CA ASP A 121 -1.06 6.24 -3.17
C ASP A 121 -2.11 6.58 -4.24
N THR A 122 -1.91 6.05 -5.46
CA THR A 122 -2.86 6.22 -6.57
C THR A 122 -4.23 5.64 -6.22
N LEU A 123 -4.27 4.45 -5.62
CA LEU A 123 -5.52 3.81 -5.20
C LEU A 123 -6.20 4.60 -4.08
N ALA A 124 -5.44 5.10 -3.10
CA ALA A 124 -5.98 5.91 -2.01
C ALA A 124 -6.68 7.17 -2.54
N ARG A 125 -6.03 7.88 -3.48
CA ARG A 125 -6.61 9.07 -4.14
C ARG A 125 -7.85 8.75 -4.97
N ALA A 126 -7.94 7.56 -5.55
CA ALA A 126 -9.09 7.13 -6.34
C ALA A 126 -10.32 6.76 -5.48
N ILE A 127 -10.11 6.21 -4.28
CA ILE A 127 -11.20 5.75 -3.39
C ILE A 127 -11.81 6.90 -2.58
N GLY A 128 -11.04 7.93 -2.22
CA GLY A 128 -11.55 9.08 -1.48
C GLY A 128 -10.45 9.90 -0.80
N ASP A 129 -10.82 10.57 0.30
CA ASP A 129 -9.88 11.39 1.08
C ASP A 129 -8.73 10.52 1.66
N PRO A 130 -7.47 10.76 1.27
CA PRO A 130 -6.29 10.03 1.75
C PRO A 130 -6.12 10.06 3.27
N GLU A 131 -6.71 11.04 3.96
CA GLU A 131 -6.59 11.20 5.42
C GLU A 131 -7.56 10.32 6.21
N LYS A 132 -8.44 9.56 5.54
CA LYS A 132 -9.27 8.55 6.22
C LYS A 132 -8.38 7.51 6.91
N PRO A 133 -8.69 7.08 8.15
CA PRO A 133 -7.81 6.23 8.96
C PRO A 133 -7.30 4.96 8.25
N ARG A 134 -8.18 4.30 7.47
CA ARG A 134 -7.83 3.07 6.74
C ARG A 134 -6.90 3.31 5.55
N LEU A 135 -7.07 4.41 4.83
CA LEU A 135 -6.22 4.76 3.68
C LEU A 135 -4.85 5.25 4.13
N ARG A 136 -4.83 6.04 5.21
CA ARG A 136 -3.59 6.44 5.88
C ARG A 136 -2.78 5.23 6.33
N MET A 137 -3.40 4.25 6.99
CA MET A 137 -2.73 3.01 7.40
C MET A 137 -2.13 2.25 6.20
N ALA A 138 -2.85 2.14 5.09
CA ALA A 138 -2.32 1.49 3.89
C ALA A 138 -1.10 2.21 3.31
N ARG A 139 -1.11 3.54 3.29
CA ARG A 139 0.03 4.37 2.84
C ARG A 139 1.23 4.26 3.78
N GLU A 140 0.99 4.22 5.10
CA GLU A 140 2.03 4.02 6.10
C GLU A 140 2.70 2.64 5.97
N ILE A 141 1.92 1.57 5.72
CA ILE A 141 2.46 0.24 5.42
C ILE A 141 3.30 0.26 4.14
N ALA A 142 2.81 0.91 3.08
CA ALA A 142 3.56 1.00 1.83
C ALA A 142 4.88 1.79 1.99
N ALA A 143 4.86 2.87 2.79
CA ALA A 143 6.07 3.61 3.16
C ALA A 143 7.04 2.75 3.97
N ALA A 144 6.54 1.91 4.88
CA ALA A 144 7.37 0.95 5.62
C ALA A 144 8.04 -0.08 4.70
N CYS A 145 7.34 -0.58 3.67
CA CYS A 145 7.94 -1.45 2.66
C CYS A 145 9.10 -0.79 1.92
N LEU A 146 8.93 0.49 1.52
CA LEU A 146 9.99 1.26 0.89
C LEU A 146 11.19 1.45 1.82
N LEU A 147 10.95 1.74 3.11
CA LEU A 147 12.01 1.88 4.10
C LEU A 147 12.84 0.60 4.24
N VAL A 148 12.18 -0.56 4.34
CA VAL A 148 12.85 -1.87 4.43
C VAL A 148 13.67 -2.15 3.17
N ALA A 149 13.12 -1.88 1.99
CA ALA A 149 13.83 -2.06 0.72
C ALA A 149 15.06 -1.15 0.61
N ALA A 150 14.92 0.13 1.00
CA ALA A 150 16.01 1.10 1.00
C ALA A 150 17.13 0.70 1.97
N PHE A 151 16.78 0.24 3.17
CA PHE A 151 17.77 -0.22 4.15
C PHE A 151 18.51 -1.47 3.68
N GLY A 152 17.79 -2.45 3.14
CA GLY A 152 18.41 -3.66 2.57
C GLY A 152 19.33 -3.34 1.39
N SER A 153 18.87 -2.49 0.46
CA SER A 153 19.66 -2.06 -0.69
C SER A 153 20.91 -1.25 -0.30
N GLY A 154 20.78 -0.35 0.68
CA GLY A 154 21.90 0.39 1.25
C GLY A 154 22.92 -0.52 1.92
N SER A 155 22.46 -1.51 2.67
CA SER A 155 23.33 -2.50 3.32
C SER A 155 24.11 -3.34 2.31
N VAL A 156 23.44 -3.86 1.27
CA VAL A 156 24.10 -4.61 0.18
C VAL A 156 25.13 -3.74 -0.53
N THR A 157 24.76 -2.50 -0.87
CA THR A 157 25.66 -1.56 -1.54
C THR A 157 26.89 -1.26 -0.68
N ALA A 158 26.69 -0.99 0.61
CA ALA A 158 27.78 -0.73 1.55
C ALA A 158 28.72 -1.93 1.66
N ILE A 159 28.21 -3.15 1.76
CA ILE A 159 29.02 -4.37 1.83
C ILE A 159 29.84 -4.54 0.54
N VAL A 160 29.21 -4.48 -0.63
CA VAL A 160 29.89 -4.69 -1.92
C VAL A 160 30.98 -3.65 -2.17
N LEU A 161 30.67 -2.36 -1.94
CA LEU A 161 31.63 -1.29 -2.18
C LEU A 161 32.75 -1.26 -1.12
N SER A 162 32.42 -1.44 0.16
CA SER A 162 33.43 -1.44 1.23
C SER A 162 34.38 -2.62 1.11
N TRP A 163 33.88 -3.79 0.71
CA TRP A 163 34.72 -4.96 0.47
C TRP A 163 35.73 -4.69 -0.64
N LYS A 164 35.28 -4.16 -1.79
CA LYS A 164 36.18 -3.79 -2.89
C LYS A 164 37.14 -2.67 -2.53
N LEU A 165 36.69 -1.69 -1.74
CA LEU A 165 37.57 -0.64 -1.23
C LEU A 165 38.66 -1.21 -0.31
N ALA A 166 38.33 -2.18 0.55
CA ALA A 166 39.27 -2.83 1.46
C ALA A 166 40.31 -3.68 0.72
N GLU A 167 39.92 -4.37 -0.36
CA GLU A 167 40.85 -5.05 -1.28
C GLU A 167 41.81 -4.03 -1.93
N LEU A 168 41.30 -2.90 -2.43
CA LEU A 168 42.13 -1.87 -3.06
C LEU A 168 43.11 -1.20 -2.08
N LEU A 169 42.72 -1.07 -0.81
CA LEU A 169 43.59 -0.56 0.27
C LEU A 169 44.58 -1.60 0.80
N GLY A 170 44.48 -2.87 0.37
CA GLY A 170 45.33 -3.96 0.82
C GLY A 170 45.04 -4.43 2.26
N TRP A 171 43.89 -4.07 2.83
CA TRP A 171 43.45 -4.53 4.15
C TRP A 171 42.97 -5.98 4.13
N VAL A 172 42.53 -6.45 2.96
CA VAL A 172 42.04 -7.80 2.73
C VAL A 172 42.73 -8.34 1.47
N ARG A 173 43.16 -9.60 1.51
CA ARG A 173 43.83 -10.29 0.40
C ARG A 173 42.88 -11.26 -0.28
#